data_AF-A0A7S3IB44-F1
#
_entry.id   AF-A0A7S3IB44-F1
#
_cell.length_a   1.000
_cell.length_b   1.000
_cell.length_c   1.000
_cell.angle_alpha   90.00
_cell.angle_beta   90.00
_cell.angle_gamma   90.00
#
_symmetry.space_group_name_H-M   'P 1'
#
loop_
_entity.id
_entity.type
_entity.pdbx_description
1 polymer ?
#
loop_
_entity_poly.entity_id
_entity_poly.type
_entity_poly.pdbx_seq_one_letter_code
_entity_poly.pdbx_strand_id
1 'polypeptide(L)'
;SGVKPCAKGCEQISKVCIDEESLGIEVKPLGSTLRAKSLNIDPKPNTAQDYVFKTHSHSQRFSKIQKLPKANKMEHLYNTYLYLSYAQRLPTLPAPSPLDLPKRCNGEKTLVLDLDETLVHCVSGTLSNAVHLTMDTPNSQRVPISMFVRPYAQELLKAASLEFEVVVFTASHQFYADKVLDYLDPEGELIHHRLYRHHCTSVEGFNVKDLRVLGRDLSKVVIVDNCAISFAYQLENGVPILSWYSDIEDRELQKLMIYLKMAQKAEDVRKLNRKTFNLRSFCSEYEKASYSSDKENYKPK
;
A
#
# COMPACT_ATOMS: atom_id res chain seq x y z
N SER A 1 -37.90 -2.12 -6.01
CA SER A 1 -37.99 -1.03 -5.03
C SER A 1 -36.68 -0.99 -4.24
N GLY A 2 -35.89 0.06 -4.47
CA GLY A 2 -34.54 0.19 -3.95
C GLY A 2 -34.48 0.35 -2.44
N VAL A 3 -33.62 -0.44 -1.80
CA VAL A 3 -33.23 -0.27 -0.40
C VAL A 3 -32.02 0.66 -0.38
N LYS A 4 -32.18 1.85 0.22
CA LYS A 4 -31.08 2.77 0.48
C LYS A 4 -30.29 2.23 1.69
N PRO A 5 -28.96 2.14 1.63
CA PRO A 5 -28.14 1.81 2.79
C PRO A 5 -28.08 2.99 3.77
N CYS A 6 -28.08 2.66 5.06
CA CYS A 6 -28.07 3.58 6.20
C CYS A 6 -26.72 4.31 6.30
N ALA A 7 -26.77 5.65 6.39
CA ALA A 7 -25.60 6.55 6.44
C ALA A 7 -24.69 6.34 7.67
N LYS A 8 -25.19 5.71 8.74
CA LYS A 8 -24.46 5.61 10.02
C LYS A 8 -23.35 4.55 10.06
N GLY A 9 -23.27 3.66 9.08
CA GLY A 9 -22.19 2.66 8.96
C GLY A 9 -20.98 3.11 8.13
N CYS A 10 -21.14 4.14 7.28
CA CYS A 10 -20.05 4.65 6.43
C CYS A 10 -19.08 5.57 7.19
N GLU A 11 -19.55 6.31 8.19
CA GLU A 11 -18.72 7.30 8.91
C GLU A 11 -17.56 6.68 9.71
N GLN A 12 -17.66 5.41 10.12
CA GLN A 12 -16.59 4.72 10.86
C GLN A 12 -15.56 4.04 9.95
N ILE A 13 -15.80 3.98 8.64
CA ILE A 13 -14.95 3.30 7.65
C ILE A 13 -14.12 4.30 6.81
N SER A 14 -14.26 5.60 7.09
CA SER A 14 -13.47 6.71 6.50
C SER A 14 -11.99 6.73 6.92
N LYS A 15 -11.55 5.82 7.81
CA LYS A 15 -10.21 5.81 8.42
C LYS A 15 -9.14 4.98 7.68
N VAL A 16 -9.42 4.43 6.51
CA VAL A 16 -8.45 3.55 5.79
C VAL A 16 -8.08 4.07 4.41
N CYS A 17 -8.53 5.27 4.08
CA CYS A 17 -7.99 6.03 2.96
C CYS A 17 -7.71 7.44 3.46
N ILE A 18 -6.89 8.19 2.74
CA ILE A 18 -6.76 9.62 3.01
C ILE A 18 -8.04 10.24 2.46
N ASP A 19 -9.10 10.22 3.27
CA ASP A 19 -10.42 10.52 2.78
C ASP A 19 -10.70 12.02 2.83
N GLU A 20 -11.37 12.53 1.79
CA GLU A 20 -11.98 13.85 1.86
C GLU A 20 -13.19 13.85 2.79
N GLU A 21 -13.73 12.71 3.25
CA GLU A 21 -14.77 12.69 4.30
C GLU A 21 -14.26 12.93 5.72
N SER A 22 -12.94 12.79 5.95
CA SER A 22 -12.30 13.45 7.09
C SER A 22 -12.35 15.00 6.94
N LEU A 23 -12.79 15.48 5.77
CA LEU A 23 -13.04 16.84 5.32
C LEU A 23 -14.52 17.03 4.81
N GLY A 24 -15.42 16.03 4.98
CA GLY A 24 -16.90 16.09 4.89
C GLY A 24 -17.70 15.94 3.56
N ILE A 25 -17.70 14.81 2.80
CA ILE A 25 -18.66 14.57 1.66
C ILE A 25 -19.10 13.09 1.40
N GLU A 26 -20.41 12.81 1.49
CA GLU A 26 -21.09 11.47 1.56
C GLU A 26 -21.22 10.62 0.27
N VAL A 27 -20.90 9.30 0.30
CA VAL A 27 -21.32 8.34 -0.77
C VAL A 27 -21.57 6.85 -0.36
N LYS A 28 -22.58 6.21 -0.99
CA LYS A 28 -23.24 4.89 -0.68
C LYS A 28 -22.67 3.61 -1.36
N PRO A 29 -22.84 2.38 -0.79
CA PRO A 29 -22.28 1.08 -1.27
C PRO A 29 -23.26 0.09 -1.97
N LEU A 30 -22.71 -1.00 -2.54
CA LEU A 30 -23.37 -2.18 -3.15
C LEU A 30 -22.73 -3.51 -2.65
N GLY A 31 -23.49 -4.62 -2.72
CA GLY A 31 -23.36 -5.84 -1.90
C GLY A 31 -22.52 -7.04 -2.38
N SER A 32 -22.46 -8.05 -1.52
CA SER A 32 -21.44 -9.12 -1.37
C SER A 32 -21.79 -10.49 -1.99
N THR A 33 -20.78 -11.37 -2.16
CA THR A 33 -20.60 -12.72 -1.53
C THR A 33 -19.38 -13.46 -2.15
N LEU A 34 -18.50 -14.10 -1.35
CA LEU A 34 -17.82 -15.40 -1.66
C LEU A 34 -16.92 -15.91 -0.50
N ARG A 35 -16.89 -17.24 -0.27
CA ARG A 35 -16.14 -17.97 0.77
C ARG A 35 -14.68 -18.28 0.35
N ALA A 36 -13.73 -18.21 1.29
CA ALA A 36 -12.32 -18.56 1.08
C ALA A 36 -12.03 -20.08 1.19
N LYS A 37 -11.11 -20.59 0.35
CA LYS A 37 -10.46 -21.92 0.45
C LYS A 37 -8.96 -21.75 0.74
N SER A 38 -8.34 -22.78 1.32
CA SER A 38 -6.98 -22.82 1.88
C SER A 38 -5.86 -22.43 0.88
N LEU A 39 -4.84 -21.75 1.41
CA LEU A 39 -3.65 -21.27 0.68
C LEU A 39 -2.61 -22.40 0.55
N ASN A 40 -2.18 -22.69 -0.68
CA ASN A 40 -1.00 -23.51 -0.97
C ASN A 40 0.23 -22.62 -1.20
N ILE A 41 1.40 -23.11 -0.75
CA ILE A 41 2.72 -22.48 -0.86
C ILE A 41 3.12 -22.35 -2.35
N ASP A 42 3.58 -21.18 -2.77
CA ASP A 42 3.85 -20.88 -4.18
C ASP A 42 5.11 -21.60 -4.73
N PRO A 43 5.06 -22.21 -5.93
CA PRO A 43 6.21 -22.80 -6.60
C PRO A 43 7.15 -21.74 -7.21
N LYS A 44 8.41 -22.14 -7.46
CA LYS A 44 9.47 -21.32 -8.09
C LYS A 44 8.97 -20.61 -9.38
N PRO A 45 9.49 -19.41 -9.72
CA PRO A 45 9.16 -18.73 -10.98
C PRO A 45 9.58 -19.59 -12.19
N ASN A 46 8.67 -19.76 -13.16
CA ASN A 46 8.86 -20.64 -14.31
C ASN A 46 8.98 -19.88 -15.65
N THR A 47 8.75 -18.56 -15.66
CA THR A 47 8.82 -17.71 -16.87
C THR A 47 9.58 -16.39 -16.60
N ALA A 48 10.07 -15.72 -17.64
CA ALA A 48 10.69 -14.39 -17.48
C ALA A 48 9.69 -13.34 -16.95
N GLN A 49 8.41 -13.45 -17.34
CA GLN A 49 7.34 -12.61 -16.79
C GLN A 49 7.09 -12.91 -15.31
N ASP A 50 7.26 -14.15 -14.86
CA ASP A 50 7.13 -14.51 -13.45
C ASP A 50 8.18 -13.80 -12.59
N TYR A 51 9.40 -13.63 -13.09
CA TYR A 51 10.43 -12.89 -12.38
C TYR A 51 10.05 -11.42 -12.17
N VAL A 52 9.26 -10.83 -13.07
CA VAL A 52 8.87 -9.42 -13.02
C VAL A 52 7.55 -9.22 -12.25
N PHE A 53 6.53 -10.04 -12.53
CA PHE A 53 5.14 -9.79 -12.13
C PHE A 53 4.56 -10.84 -11.18
N LYS A 54 5.23 -11.98 -10.90
CA LYS A 54 4.63 -13.04 -10.07
C LYS A 54 4.43 -12.62 -8.61
N THR A 55 4.99 -11.51 -8.17
CA THR A 55 4.72 -10.94 -6.84
C THR A 55 3.57 -9.97 -6.77
N HIS A 56 3.06 -9.54 -7.92
CA HIS A 56 1.75 -8.90 -8.02
C HIS A 56 0.61 -9.94 -7.92
N SER A 57 0.93 -11.25 -7.86
CA SER A 57 -0.08 -12.33 -7.92
C SER A 57 -0.98 -12.47 -6.69
N HIS A 58 -0.57 -11.97 -5.51
CA HIS A 58 -1.51 -11.91 -4.37
C HIS A 58 -2.56 -10.83 -4.57
N SER A 59 -2.21 -9.69 -5.16
CA SER A 59 -3.16 -8.66 -5.62
C SER A 59 -4.03 -9.19 -6.77
N GLN A 60 -3.43 -9.89 -7.75
CA GLN A 60 -4.17 -10.44 -8.89
C GLN A 60 -5.09 -11.63 -8.57
N ARG A 61 -4.90 -12.34 -7.45
CA ARG A 61 -5.81 -13.43 -7.03
C ARG A 61 -7.19 -12.92 -6.60
N PHE A 62 -7.34 -11.62 -6.34
CA PHE A 62 -8.62 -10.98 -5.99
C PHE A 62 -9.15 -10.04 -7.10
N SER A 63 -8.34 -9.68 -8.09
CA SER A 63 -8.73 -8.82 -9.20
C SER A 63 -9.53 -9.58 -10.27
N LYS A 64 -10.78 -9.93 -9.95
CA LYS A 64 -11.81 -10.24 -10.94
C LYS A 64 -13.06 -9.39 -10.73
N ILE A 65 -12.89 -8.11 -10.40
CA ILE A 65 -13.93 -7.11 -10.62
C ILE A 65 -13.23 -5.83 -11.10
N GLN A 66 -13.63 -5.32 -12.25
CA GLN A 66 -13.16 -4.04 -12.76
C GLN A 66 -14.34 -3.06 -12.87
N LYS A 67 -14.03 -1.78 -12.64
CA LYS A 67 -14.78 -0.56 -12.99
C LYS A 67 -15.85 -0.12 -11.98
N LEU A 68 -15.43 0.61 -10.94
CA LEU A 68 -16.09 1.78 -10.32
C LEU A 68 -15.17 2.33 -9.20
N PRO A 69 -14.97 3.65 -9.03
CA PRO A 69 -14.13 4.20 -7.95
C PRO A 69 -14.54 3.73 -6.54
N LYS A 70 -15.85 3.52 -6.34
CA LYS A 70 -16.40 2.91 -5.12
C LYS A 70 -16.04 1.44 -4.94
N ALA A 71 -15.92 0.69 -6.04
CA ALA A 71 -15.51 -0.70 -6.00
C ALA A 71 -14.06 -0.80 -5.52
N ASN A 72 -13.18 0.10 -5.98
CA ASN A 72 -11.78 0.14 -5.53
C ASN A 72 -11.66 0.45 -4.03
N LYS A 73 -12.44 1.41 -3.50
CA LYS A 73 -12.42 1.73 -2.06
C LYS A 73 -12.96 0.58 -1.22
N MET A 74 -14.10 -0.02 -1.61
CA MET A 74 -14.68 -1.15 -0.89
C MET A 74 -13.77 -2.39 -0.92
N GLU A 75 -13.17 -2.67 -2.07
CA GLU A 75 -12.17 -3.73 -2.23
C GLU A 75 -10.95 -3.47 -1.33
N HIS A 76 -10.44 -2.24 -1.32
CA HIS A 76 -9.32 -1.86 -0.45
C HIS A 76 -9.65 -2.05 1.03
N LEU A 77 -10.85 -1.67 1.45
CA LEU A 77 -11.33 -1.87 2.83
C LEU A 77 -11.43 -3.34 3.20
N TYR A 78 -12.01 -4.16 2.31
CA TYR A 78 -12.11 -5.60 2.52
C TYR A 78 -10.74 -6.27 2.55
N ASN A 79 -9.85 -5.94 1.62
CA ASN A 79 -8.47 -6.45 1.60
C ASN A 79 -7.72 -6.03 2.87
N THR A 80 -7.87 -4.77 3.31
CA THR A 80 -7.28 -4.30 4.58
C THR A 80 -7.81 -5.09 5.76
N TYR A 81 -9.12 -5.35 5.83
CA TYR A 81 -9.71 -6.21 6.87
C TYR A 81 -9.08 -7.61 6.86
N LEU A 82 -8.99 -8.25 5.69
CA LEU A 82 -8.39 -9.58 5.57
C LEU A 82 -6.93 -9.60 6.01
N TYR A 83 -6.13 -8.63 5.56
CA TYR A 83 -4.72 -8.55 5.89
C TYR A 83 -4.48 -8.24 7.36
N LEU A 84 -5.25 -7.35 7.98
CA LEU A 84 -5.13 -7.07 9.41
C LEU A 84 -5.58 -8.24 10.28
N SER A 85 -6.64 -8.95 9.89
CA SER A 85 -7.07 -10.19 10.54
C SER A 85 -6.04 -11.32 10.40
N TYR A 86 -5.23 -11.29 9.34
CA TYR A 86 -4.07 -12.16 9.21
C TYR A 86 -2.91 -11.70 10.10
N ALA A 87 -2.58 -10.40 10.08
CA ALA A 87 -1.50 -9.80 10.85
C ALA A 87 -1.60 -10.10 12.36
N GLN A 88 -2.82 -10.14 12.92
CA GLN A 88 -3.06 -10.49 14.32
C GLN A 88 -2.62 -11.91 14.70
N ARG A 89 -2.47 -12.80 13.72
CA ARG A 89 -2.08 -14.21 13.91
C ARG A 89 -0.63 -14.48 13.56
N LEU A 90 0.09 -13.49 13.02
CA LEU A 90 1.50 -13.64 12.67
C LEU A 90 2.35 -13.92 13.92
N PRO A 91 3.37 -14.79 13.81
CA PRO A 91 4.30 -15.00 14.90
C PRO A 91 5.06 -13.70 15.18
N THR A 92 5.38 -13.48 16.46
CA THR A 92 6.35 -12.43 16.83
C THR A 92 7.73 -12.91 16.41
N LEU A 93 8.42 -12.11 15.60
CA LEU A 93 9.76 -12.40 15.14
C LEU A 93 10.79 -11.51 15.86
N PRO A 94 12.02 -12.02 16.10
CA PRO A 94 13.10 -11.20 16.63
C PRO A 94 13.34 -9.99 15.71
N ALA A 95 13.83 -8.90 16.29
CA ALA A 95 14.17 -7.73 15.49
C ALA A 95 15.28 -8.08 14.49
N PRO A 96 15.12 -7.74 13.20
CA PRO A 96 16.20 -7.90 12.24
C PRO A 96 17.36 -6.99 12.62
N SER A 97 18.58 -7.41 12.27
CA SER A 97 19.75 -6.54 12.36
C SER A 97 19.51 -5.30 11.49
N PRO A 98 19.73 -4.08 12.02
CA PRO A 98 19.64 -2.86 11.22
C PRO A 98 20.60 -2.89 10.04
N LEU A 99 20.14 -2.40 8.90
CA LEU A 99 20.95 -2.15 7.72
C LEU A 99 21.85 -0.93 7.96
N ASP A 100 23.03 -0.95 7.35
CA ASP A 100 23.95 0.19 7.35
C ASP A 100 23.52 1.23 6.31
N LEU A 101 22.43 1.95 6.61
CA LEU A 101 21.88 3.00 5.77
C LEU A 101 22.45 4.36 6.19
N PRO A 102 23.18 5.08 5.33
CA PRO A 102 23.70 6.41 5.63
C PRO A 102 22.61 7.33 6.16
N LYS A 103 22.79 7.89 7.35
CA LYS A 103 21.80 8.80 7.92
C LYS A 103 21.91 10.17 7.26
N ARG A 104 20.78 10.76 6.89
CA ARG A 104 20.76 12.17 6.50
C ARG A 104 21.11 13.05 7.71
N CYS A 105 22.06 13.96 7.51
CA CYS A 105 22.40 14.97 8.51
C CYS A 105 21.19 15.91 8.65
N ASN A 106 20.48 15.84 9.80
CA ASN A 106 19.55 16.85 10.36
C ASN A 106 18.40 16.26 11.21
N GLY A 107 18.36 14.95 11.47
CA GLY A 107 17.34 14.37 12.37
C GLY A 107 15.92 14.39 11.80
N GLU A 108 15.83 14.43 10.46
CA GLU A 108 14.60 14.39 9.68
C GLU A 108 13.85 13.08 9.90
N LYS A 109 12.54 13.13 9.70
CA LYS A 109 11.69 11.93 9.71
C LYS A 109 11.97 11.09 8.46
N THR A 110 11.78 9.78 8.57
CA THR A 110 11.91 8.85 7.45
C THR A 110 10.54 8.59 6.84
N LEU A 111 10.41 8.83 5.55
CA LEU A 111 9.23 8.44 4.77
C LEU A 111 9.57 7.20 3.94
N VAL A 112 8.91 6.10 4.25
CA VAL A 112 8.99 4.85 3.49
C VAL A 112 7.82 4.79 2.52
N LEU A 113 8.10 4.68 1.23
CA LEU A 113 7.11 4.56 0.16
C LEU A 113 7.19 3.17 -0.45
N ASP A 114 6.05 2.51 -0.59
CA ASP A 114 5.90 1.40 -1.51
C ASP A 114 5.96 1.87 -2.98
N LEU A 115 6.19 0.94 -3.91
CA LEU A 115 6.37 1.24 -5.33
C LEU A 115 5.16 0.85 -6.18
N ASP A 116 4.87 -0.45 -6.24
CA ASP A 116 3.88 -1.05 -7.13
C ASP A 116 2.46 -0.82 -6.62
N GLU A 117 1.55 -0.37 -7.49
CA GLU A 117 0.20 0.11 -7.14
C GLU A 117 0.15 1.28 -6.12
N THR A 118 1.32 1.82 -5.74
CA THR A 118 1.46 2.98 -4.85
C THR A 118 1.94 4.22 -5.62
N LEU A 119 3.11 4.16 -6.26
CA LEU A 119 3.68 5.24 -7.09
C LEU A 119 3.55 4.98 -8.59
N VAL A 120 3.55 3.70 -8.99
CA VAL A 120 3.45 3.28 -10.40
C VAL A 120 2.58 2.05 -10.53
N HIS A 121 2.15 1.76 -11.75
CA HIS A 121 1.59 0.46 -12.12
C HIS A 121 2.27 -0.04 -13.38
N CYS A 122 2.84 -1.24 -13.33
CA CYS A 122 3.55 -1.83 -14.45
C CYS A 122 2.84 -3.08 -14.94
N VAL A 123 2.81 -3.26 -16.25
CA VAL A 123 2.26 -4.45 -16.92
C VAL A 123 3.20 -4.96 -17.99
N SER A 124 3.18 -6.28 -18.22
CA SER A 124 3.95 -6.86 -19.32
C SER A 124 3.39 -6.41 -20.67
N GLY A 125 4.30 -6.16 -21.62
CA GLY A 125 3.95 -5.83 -22.99
C GLY A 125 4.08 -4.34 -23.30
N THR A 126 3.41 -3.92 -24.36
CA THR A 126 3.50 -2.58 -24.91
C THR A 126 2.09 -2.03 -25.08
N LEU A 127 1.65 -1.21 -24.13
CA LEU A 127 0.37 -0.52 -24.13
C LEU A 127 0.53 0.93 -24.55
N SER A 128 -0.42 1.44 -25.32
CA SER A 128 -0.50 2.87 -25.67
C SER A 128 -0.60 3.75 -24.41
N ASN A 129 -0.01 4.94 -24.46
CA ASN A 129 -0.01 5.94 -23.37
C ASN A 129 0.71 5.49 -22.09
N ALA A 130 1.65 4.55 -22.21
CA ALA A 130 2.52 4.12 -21.13
C ALA A 130 3.98 4.50 -21.41
N VAL A 131 4.78 4.60 -20.35
CA VAL A 131 6.23 4.62 -20.45
C VAL A 131 6.70 3.21 -20.81
N HIS A 132 7.51 3.09 -21.86
CA HIS A 132 8.03 1.80 -22.29
C HIS A 132 9.43 1.55 -21.73
N LEU A 133 9.53 0.54 -20.88
CA LEU A 133 10.79 0.07 -20.31
C LEU A 133 11.11 -1.32 -20.84
N THR A 134 12.39 -1.67 -20.88
CA THR A 134 12.84 -3.03 -21.18
C THR A 134 13.62 -3.57 -20.00
N MET A 135 13.21 -4.73 -19.51
CA MET A 135 13.86 -5.40 -18.39
C MET A 135 14.78 -6.51 -18.85
N ASP A 136 16.02 -6.48 -18.40
CA ASP A 136 16.91 -7.63 -18.45
C ASP A 136 16.64 -8.50 -17.23
N THR A 137 16.10 -9.68 -17.47
CA THR A 137 15.88 -10.67 -16.41
C THR A 137 17.17 -11.45 -16.10
N PRO A 138 17.29 -12.11 -14.94
CA PRO A 138 18.50 -12.86 -14.59
C PRO A 138 18.90 -13.96 -15.58
N ASN A 139 17.97 -14.44 -16.41
CA ASN A 139 18.24 -15.41 -17.47
C ASN A 139 18.55 -14.75 -18.83
N SER A 140 18.92 -13.46 -18.83
CA SER A 140 19.25 -12.65 -20.02
C SER A 140 18.11 -12.50 -21.03
N GLN A 141 16.85 -12.71 -20.62
CA GLN A 141 15.70 -12.40 -21.47
C GLN A 141 15.25 -10.96 -21.28
N ARG A 142 14.95 -10.30 -22.41
CA ARG A 142 14.40 -8.95 -22.45
C ARG A 142 12.88 -8.99 -22.40
N VAL A 143 12.30 -8.42 -21.36
CA VAL A 143 10.85 -8.35 -21.16
C VAL A 143 10.39 -6.90 -21.34
N PRO A 144 9.53 -6.59 -22.33
CA PRO A 144 8.96 -5.26 -22.45
C PRO A 144 7.94 -5.02 -21.33
N ILE A 145 7.99 -3.83 -20.74
CA ILE A 145 7.09 -3.36 -19.71
C ILE A 145 6.48 -2.04 -20.14
N SER A 146 5.18 -1.92 -19.93
CA SER A 146 4.46 -0.66 -19.93
C SER A 146 4.24 -0.21 -18.50
N MET A 147 4.81 0.93 -18.15
CA MET A 147 4.69 1.57 -16.86
C MET A 147 3.77 2.79 -16.95
N PHE A 148 2.84 2.88 -16.03
CA PHE A 148 2.03 4.06 -15.77
C PHE A 148 2.53 4.69 -14.48
N VAL A 149 2.75 6.01 -14.49
CA VAL A 149 3.14 6.77 -13.30
C VAL A 149 1.87 7.34 -12.67
N ARG A 150 1.69 7.13 -11.36
CA ARG A 150 0.52 7.66 -10.65
C ARG A 150 0.53 9.18 -10.69
N PRO A 151 -0.62 9.84 -10.93
CA PRO A 151 -0.71 11.29 -10.84
C PRO A 151 -0.08 11.82 -9.56
N TYR A 152 0.73 12.87 -9.68
CA TYR A 152 1.46 13.53 -8.58
C TYR A 152 2.60 12.74 -7.94
N ALA A 153 3.03 11.60 -8.50
CA ALA A 153 4.15 10.83 -7.96
C ALA A 153 5.47 11.62 -7.98
N GLN A 154 5.75 12.35 -9.07
CA GLN A 154 6.97 13.16 -9.16
C GLN A 154 6.95 14.32 -8.18
N GLU A 155 5.81 14.99 -8.04
CA GLU A 155 5.57 16.11 -7.13
C GLU A 155 5.71 15.66 -5.68
N LEU A 156 5.14 14.50 -5.34
CA LEU A 156 5.31 13.88 -4.03
C LEU A 156 6.78 13.61 -3.72
N LEU A 157 7.52 12.95 -4.63
CA LEU A 157 8.94 12.63 -4.42
C LEU A 157 9.77 13.90 -4.23
N LYS A 158 9.55 14.92 -5.06
CA LYS A 158 10.22 16.23 -4.94
C LYS A 158 9.92 16.87 -3.58
N ALA A 159 8.64 17.01 -3.21
CA ALA A 159 8.26 17.62 -1.94
C ALA A 159 8.79 16.82 -0.73
N ALA A 160 8.69 15.49 -0.77
CA ALA A 160 9.14 14.61 0.30
C ALA A 160 10.66 14.67 0.48
N SER A 161 11.44 14.68 -0.60
CA SER A 161 12.91 14.74 -0.53
C SER A 161 13.45 15.97 0.19
N LEU A 162 12.67 17.06 0.23
CA LEU A 162 13.04 18.30 0.93
C LEU A 162 12.79 18.23 2.45
N GLU A 163 11.87 17.40 2.92
CA GLU A 163 11.42 17.38 4.32
C GLU A 163 11.68 16.05 5.04
N PHE A 164 11.89 14.96 4.28
CA PHE A 164 12.04 13.60 4.77
C PHE A 164 13.27 12.92 4.18
N GLU A 165 13.85 12.00 4.95
CA GLU A 165 14.66 10.92 4.40
C GLU A 165 13.73 9.95 3.66
N VAL A 166 13.75 10.00 2.32
CA VAL A 166 12.88 9.18 1.46
C VAL A 166 13.50 7.81 1.23
N VAL A 167 12.78 6.76 1.62
CA VAL A 167 13.12 5.36 1.39
C VAL A 167 12.06 4.75 0.51
N VAL A 168 12.41 4.24 -0.67
CA VAL A 168 11.49 3.36 -1.41
C VAL A 168 11.75 1.93 -0.94
N PHE A 169 10.75 1.29 -0.35
CA PHE A 169 10.83 -0.10 0.11
C PHE A 169 9.77 -0.91 -0.58
N THR A 170 10.15 -1.69 -1.59
CA THR A 170 9.23 -2.53 -2.38
C THR A 170 9.40 -4.02 -2.06
N ALA A 171 8.29 -4.77 -2.15
CA ALA A 171 8.33 -6.23 -2.16
C ALA A 171 8.73 -6.79 -3.54
N SER A 172 9.08 -5.95 -4.51
CA SER A 172 9.56 -6.35 -5.84
C SER A 172 11.05 -6.72 -5.86
N HIS A 173 11.48 -7.44 -6.89
CA HIS A 173 12.89 -7.74 -7.09
C HIS A 173 13.67 -6.48 -7.50
N GLN A 174 14.93 -6.41 -7.05
CA GLN A 174 15.80 -5.26 -7.27
C GLN A 174 15.96 -4.89 -8.75
N PHE A 175 16.27 -5.86 -9.62
CA PHE A 175 16.50 -5.57 -11.04
C PHE A 175 15.31 -4.88 -11.69
N TYR A 176 14.07 -5.21 -11.29
CA TYR A 176 12.83 -4.56 -11.72
C TYR A 176 12.68 -3.17 -11.12
N ALA A 177 12.78 -3.09 -9.80
CA ALA A 177 12.59 -1.85 -9.08
C ALA A 177 13.59 -0.78 -9.52
N ASP A 178 14.86 -1.14 -9.77
CA ASP A 178 15.87 -0.21 -10.24
C ASP A 178 15.48 0.47 -11.55
N LYS A 179 14.98 -0.28 -12.54
CA LYS A 179 14.55 0.32 -13.82
C LYS A 179 13.38 1.30 -13.67
N VAL A 180 12.46 1.00 -12.76
CA VAL A 180 11.33 1.89 -12.45
C VAL A 180 11.83 3.14 -11.72
N LEU A 181 12.70 2.96 -10.72
CA LEU A 181 13.19 4.05 -9.87
C LEU A 181 14.16 4.96 -10.61
N ASP A 182 14.98 4.42 -11.51
CA ASP A 182 15.86 5.21 -12.39
C ASP A 182 15.04 6.08 -13.37
N TYR A 183 13.82 5.68 -13.72
CA TYR A 183 12.92 6.54 -14.49
C TYR A 183 12.31 7.66 -13.63
N LEU A 184 11.92 7.35 -12.38
CA LEU A 184 11.29 8.32 -11.47
C LEU A 184 12.28 9.34 -10.88
N ASP A 185 13.53 8.92 -10.68
CA ASP A 185 14.59 9.70 -10.06
C ASP A 185 15.91 9.50 -10.83
N PRO A 186 16.00 10.02 -12.08
CA PRO A 186 17.14 9.76 -12.96
C PRO A 186 18.46 10.35 -12.45
N GLU A 187 18.40 11.44 -11.69
CA GLU A 187 19.58 12.08 -11.09
C GLU A 187 19.93 11.51 -9.71
N GLY A 188 19.06 10.66 -9.13
CA GLY A 188 19.29 10.06 -7.81
C GLY A 188 19.24 11.06 -6.65
N GLU A 189 18.50 12.15 -6.80
CA GLU A 189 18.44 13.24 -5.81
C GLU A 189 17.20 13.15 -4.90
N LEU A 190 16.20 12.37 -5.28
CA LEU A 190 14.90 12.35 -4.60
C LEU A 190 14.77 11.17 -3.62
N ILE A 191 15.31 10.01 -3.98
CA ILE A 191 15.20 8.76 -3.21
C ILE A 191 16.55 8.45 -2.55
N HIS A 192 16.58 8.56 -1.22
CA HIS A 192 17.82 8.41 -0.44
C HIS A 192 18.23 6.95 -0.28
N HIS A 193 17.26 6.05 -0.10
CA HIS A 193 17.51 4.61 0.01
C HIS A 193 16.49 3.80 -0.78
N ARG A 194 16.97 2.72 -1.40
CA ARG A 194 16.15 1.76 -2.15
C ARG A 194 16.26 0.40 -1.45
N LEU A 195 15.13 -0.12 -0.99
CA LEU A 195 14.99 -1.44 -0.38
C LEU A 195 14.03 -2.29 -1.22
N TYR A 196 14.30 -3.58 -1.24
CA TYR A 196 13.71 -4.54 -2.17
C TYR A 196 13.29 -5.80 -1.43
N ARG A 197 12.72 -6.78 -2.16
CA ARG A 197 12.23 -8.04 -1.57
C ARG A 197 13.20 -8.74 -0.62
N HIS A 198 14.49 -8.80 -0.95
CA HIS A 198 15.47 -9.51 -0.12
C HIS A 198 15.71 -8.82 1.24
N HIS A 199 15.27 -7.57 1.40
CA HIS A 199 15.25 -6.85 2.66
C HIS A 199 13.95 -7.07 3.45
N CYS A 200 12.91 -7.67 2.86
CA CYS A 200 11.67 -8.00 3.56
C CYS A 200 11.87 -9.22 4.49
N THR A 201 11.13 -9.22 5.59
CA THR A 201 10.94 -10.40 6.43
C THR A 201 9.92 -11.33 5.79
N SER A 202 10.35 -12.52 5.38
CA SER A 202 9.42 -13.54 4.87
C SER A 202 8.74 -14.25 6.04
N VAL A 203 7.41 -14.12 6.13
CA VAL A 203 6.61 -14.78 7.17
C VAL A 203 5.34 -15.36 6.57
N GLU A 204 5.18 -16.68 6.69
CA GLU A 204 4.01 -17.41 6.19
C GLU A 204 3.64 -17.11 4.72
N GLY A 205 4.65 -16.89 3.87
CA GLY A 205 4.47 -16.56 2.45
C GLY A 205 4.31 -15.07 2.14
N PHE A 206 4.16 -14.21 3.16
CA PHE A 206 4.12 -12.76 2.99
C PHE A 206 5.53 -12.15 3.06
N ASN A 207 5.73 -11.06 2.31
CA ASN A 207 6.91 -10.21 2.41
C ASN A 207 6.57 -9.00 3.28
N VAL A 208 6.92 -9.03 4.56
CA VAL A 208 6.65 -7.96 5.51
C VAL A 208 7.86 -7.03 5.60
N LYS A 209 7.63 -5.73 5.44
CA LYS A 209 8.60 -4.63 5.55
C LYS A 209 8.76 -4.27 7.02
N ASP A 210 9.53 -5.07 7.76
CA ASP A 210 9.81 -4.79 9.17
C ASP A 210 10.69 -3.54 9.30
N LEU A 211 10.09 -2.44 9.74
CA LEU A 211 10.73 -1.12 9.77
C LEU A 211 11.93 -1.04 10.73
N ARG A 212 12.08 -2.01 11.64
CA ARG A 212 13.24 -2.09 12.55
C ARG A 212 14.56 -2.26 11.77
N VAL A 213 14.49 -2.82 10.57
CA VAL A 213 15.63 -3.01 9.66
C VAL A 213 16.27 -1.67 9.25
N LEU A 214 15.55 -0.55 9.35
CA LEU A 214 16.05 0.77 8.98
C LEU A 214 17.03 1.35 10.02
N GLY A 215 17.04 0.85 11.26
CA GLY A 215 17.83 1.43 12.35
C GLY A 215 17.45 2.88 12.68
N ARG A 216 16.20 3.27 12.42
CA ARG A 216 15.64 4.61 12.68
C ARG A 216 14.69 4.56 13.89
N ASP A 217 14.50 5.70 14.54
CA ASP A 217 13.51 5.82 15.61
C ASP A 217 12.09 5.72 15.02
N LEU A 218 11.35 4.68 15.37
CA LEU A 218 9.99 4.44 14.89
C LEU A 218 9.00 5.55 15.27
N SER A 219 9.29 6.44 16.23
CA SER A 219 8.46 7.65 16.44
C SER A 219 8.54 8.65 15.28
N LYS A 220 9.54 8.49 14.39
CA LYS A 220 9.86 9.36 13.26
C LYS A 220 9.80 8.65 11.90
N VAL A 221 9.31 7.40 11.84
CA VAL A 221 9.19 6.64 10.58
C VAL A 221 7.72 6.55 10.17
N VAL A 222 7.40 6.91 8.93
CA VAL A 222 6.08 6.70 8.33
C VAL A 222 6.24 5.75 7.15
N ILE A 223 5.40 4.73 7.03
CA ILE A 223 5.33 3.89 5.83
C ILE A 223 3.99 4.10 5.12
N VAL A 224 4.03 4.31 3.81
CA VAL A 224 2.86 4.40 2.93
C VAL A 224 2.86 3.20 2.02
N ASP A 225 1.79 2.41 2.08
CA ASP A 225 1.69 1.15 1.34
C ASP A 225 0.22 0.80 1.13
N ASN A 226 -0.11 0.30 -0.05
CA ASN A 226 -1.47 -0.09 -0.41
C ASN A 226 -1.90 -1.43 0.21
N CYS A 227 -0.96 -2.18 0.78
CA CYS A 227 -1.18 -3.51 1.33
C CYS A 227 -0.86 -3.54 2.85
N ALA A 228 -1.89 -3.60 3.68
CA ALA A 228 -1.73 -3.50 5.14
C ALA A 228 -0.86 -4.60 5.77
N ILE A 229 -0.73 -5.78 5.13
CA ILE A 229 0.16 -6.85 5.61
C ILE A 229 1.63 -6.44 5.47
N SER A 230 1.99 -5.58 4.51
CA SER A 230 3.36 -5.14 4.26
C SER A 230 3.99 -4.49 5.49
N PHE A 231 3.20 -3.85 6.35
CA PHE A 231 3.68 -3.20 7.57
C PHE A 231 3.07 -3.81 8.84
N ALA A 232 2.71 -5.10 8.80
CA ALA A 232 2.03 -5.81 9.89
C ALA A 232 2.71 -5.70 11.26
N TYR A 233 4.05 -5.65 11.31
CA TYR A 233 4.79 -5.53 12.58
C TYR A 233 4.84 -4.12 13.15
N GLN A 234 4.49 -3.09 12.36
CA GLN A 234 4.48 -1.69 12.78
C GLN A 234 3.22 -0.97 12.25
N LEU A 235 2.04 -1.52 12.54
CA LEU A 235 0.74 -0.96 12.11
C LEU A 235 0.55 0.53 12.45
N GLU A 236 1.11 0.98 13.57
CA GLU A 236 0.99 2.38 13.99
C GLU A 236 1.88 3.33 13.17
N ASN A 237 2.84 2.81 12.40
CA ASN A 237 3.65 3.58 11.46
C ASN A 237 3.01 3.66 10.07
N GLY A 238 1.99 2.85 9.80
CA GLY A 238 1.37 2.69 8.49
C GLY A 238 0.34 3.76 8.14
N VAL A 239 0.43 4.24 6.89
CA VAL A 239 -0.56 5.05 6.19
C VAL A 239 -1.09 4.20 5.04
N PRO A 240 -2.32 3.65 5.15
CA PRO A 240 -2.91 2.92 4.04
C PRO A 240 -3.23 3.88 2.89
N ILE A 241 -2.95 3.44 1.67
CA ILE A 241 -3.28 4.19 0.45
C ILE A 241 -4.03 3.30 -0.53
N LEU A 242 -4.97 3.88 -1.30
CA LEU A 242 -5.65 3.12 -2.33
C LEU A 242 -4.67 2.64 -3.41
N SER A 243 -4.80 1.37 -3.79
CA SER A 243 -4.12 0.81 -4.96
C SER A 243 -4.49 1.61 -6.20
N TRP A 244 -3.49 1.89 -7.03
CA TRP A 244 -3.66 2.61 -8.28
C TRP A 244 -3.17 1.81 -9.48
N TYR A 245 -3.86 1.97 -10.61
CA TYR A 245 -3.60 1.20 -11.81
C TYR A 245 -3.44 2.09 -13.04
N SER A 246 -4.42 2.94 -13.32
CA SER A 246 -4.41 3.75 -14.55
C SER A 246 -5.30 5.00 -14.49
N ASP A 247 -5.86 5.33 -13.32
CA ASP A 247 -6.80 6.46 -13.21
C ASP A 247 -6.02 7.78 -13.21
N ILE A 248 -6.10 8.53 -14.30
CA ILE A 248 -5.41 9.82 -14.44
C ILE A 248 -6.03 10.92 -13.56
N GLU A 249 -7.27 10.73 -13.11
CA GLU A 249 -7.96 11.63 -12.19
C GLU A 249 -7.71 11.27 -10.71
N ASP A 250 -6.84 10.30 -10.43
CA ASP A 250 -6.42 9.99 -9.05
C ASP A 250 -5.79 11.22 -8.38
N ARG A 251 -6.12 11.40 -7.09
CA ARG A 251 -5.65 12.52 -6.27
C ARG A 251 -5.06 12.04 -4.94
N GLU A 252 -4.90 10.73 -4.73
CA GLU A 252 -4.53 10.17 -3.42
C GLU A 252 -3.12 10.62 -3.00
N LEU A 253 -2.18 10.75 -3.94
CA LEU A 253 -0.84 11.28 -3.64
C LEU A 253 -0.86 12.77 -3.25
N GLN A 254 -1.83 13.55 -3.74
CA GLN A 254 -2.00 14.94 -3.25
C GLN A 254 -2.50 14.96 -1.82
N LYS A 255 -3.49 14.13 -1.51
CA LYS A 255 -3.99 14.00 -0.14
C LYS A 255 -2.88 13.51 0.81
N LEU A 256 -2.02 12.60 0.33
CA LEU A 256 -0.82 12.17 1.05
C LEU A 256 0.12 13.33 1.34
N MET A 257 0.43 14.19 0.36
CA MET A 257 1.27 15.38 0.61
C MET A 257 0.68 16.29 1.70
N ILE A 258 -0.65 16.44 1.78
CA ILE A 258 -1.31 17.19 2.86
C ILE A 258 -1.09 16.51 4.21
N TYR A 259 -1.32 15.20 4.28
CA TYR A 259 -1.09 14.41 5.49
C TYR A 259 0.38 14.48 5.95
N LEU A 260 1.34 14.40 5.03
CA LEU A 260 2.77 14.42 5.34
C LEU A 260 3.19 15.73 6.02
N LYS A 261 2.58 16.87 5.68
CA LYS A 261 2.80 18.14 6.40
C LYS A 261 2.38 18.06 7.87
N MET A 262 1.36 17.27 8.20
CA MET A 262 0.95 17.03 9.60
C MET A 262 1.93 16.07 10.28
N ALA A 263 2.33 14.99 9.60
CA ALA A 263 3.31 14.03 10.11
C ALA A 263 4.66 14.71 10.41
N GLN A 264 5.08 15.66 9.58
CA GLN A 264 6.32 16.40 9.78
C GLN A 264 6.29 17.27 11.04
N LYS A 265 5.12 17.75 11.46
CA LYS A 265 4.95 18.52 12.71
C LYS A 265 4.71 17.64 13.95
N ALA A 266 4.31 16.37 13.75
CA ALA A 266 4.05 15.47 14.86
C ALA A 266 5.35 15.12 15.61
N GLU A 267 5.32 15.14 16.94
CA GLU A 267 6.44 14.65 17.76
C GLU A 267 6.63 13.14 17.59
N ASP A 268 5.52 12.40 17.57
CA ASP A 268 5.48 10.96 17.36
C ASP A 268 4.38 10.64 16.32
N VAL A 269 4.80 10.22 15.12
CA VAL A 269 3.88 9.94 14.00
C VAL A 269 2.92 8.79 14.31
N ARG A 270 3.27 7.90 15.24
CA ARG A 270 2.41 6.78 15.65
C ARG A 270 1.17 7.26 16.39
N LYS A 271 1.30 8.34 17.17
CA LYS A 271 0.16 9.00 17.84
C LYS A 271 -0.80 9.60 16.80
N LEU A 272 -0.25 10.24 15.77
CA LEU A 272 -1.03 10.79 14.65
C LEU A 272 -1.77 9.67 13.92
N ASN A 273 -1.09 8.60 13.54
CA ASN A 273 -1.70 7.47 12.83
C ASN A 273 -2.76 6.74 13.63
N ARG A 274 -2.59 6.58 14.96
CA ARG A 274 -3.65 6.04 15.81
C ARG A 274 -4.91 6.89 15.76
N LYS A 275 -4.78 8.22 15.72
CA LYS A 275 -5.92 9.14 15.65
C LYS A 275 -6.57 9.12 14.26
N THR A 276 -5.77 9.10 13.20
CA THR A 276 -6.25 9.21 11.82
C THR A 276 -6.79 7.88 11.28
N PHE A 277 -6.02 6.80 11.42
CA PHE A 277 -6.32 5.52 10.75
C PHE A 277 -6.79 4.42 11.71
N ASN A 278 -6.30 4.44 12.95
CA ASN A 278 -6.67 3.48 14.01
C ASN A 278 -6.66 1.99 13.59
N LEU A 279 -5.66 1.56 12.81
CA LEU A 279 -5.65 0.23 12.17
C LEU A 279 -5.76 -0.95 13.15
N ARG A 280 -5.32 -0.79 14.40
CA ARG A 280 -5.44 -1.85 15.42
C ARG A 280 -6.90 -2.21 15.74
N SER A 281 -7.80 -1.23 15.75
CA SER A 281 -9.21 -1.47 16.03
C SER A 281 -10.03 -1.77 14.78
N PHE A 282 -9.43 -1.60 13.59
CA PHE A 282 -10.13 -1.66 12.31
C PHE A 282 -10.92 -2.96 12.12
N CYS A 283 -10.35 -4.14 12.41
CA CYS A 283 -11.06 -5.41 12.25
C CYS A 283 -12.37 -5.44 13.07
N SER A 284 -12.28 -5.03 14.34
CA SER A 284 -13.45 -5.00 15.23
C SER A 284 -14.50 -3.95 14.82
N GLU A 285 -14.06 -2.81 14.26
CA GLU A 285 -14.94 -1.75 13.75
C GLU A 285 -15.65 -2.24 12.46
N TYR A 286 -14.91 -2.88 11.56
CA TYR A 286 -15.40 -3.43 10.30
C TYR A 286 -16.44 -4.55 10.52
N GLU A 287 -16.19 -5.49 11.43
CA GLU A 287 -17.13 -6.54 11.80
C GLU A 287 -18.44 -5.96 12.36
N LYS A 288 -18.36 -5.03 13.32
CA LYS A 288 -19.53 -4.37 13.91
C LYS A 288 -20.39 -3.65 12.88
N ALA A 289 -19.76 -2.94 11.93
CA ALA A 289 -20.47 -2.27 10.86
C ALA A 289 -21.19 -3.27 9.95
N SER A 290 -20.53 -4.37 9.62
CA SER A 290 -21.07 -5.44 8.77
C SER A 290 -22.27 -6.16 9.42
N TYR A 291 -22.20 -6.47 10.73
CA TYR A 291 -23.31 -7.08 11.46
C TYR A 291 -24.51 -6.14 11.66
N SER A 292 -24.27 -4.84 11.79
CA SER A 292 -25.34 -3.84 11.97
C SER A 292 -26.17 -3.67 10.70
N SER A 293 -25.56 -3.78 9.50
CA SER A 293 -26.30 -3.76 8.24
C SER A 293 -27.19 -4.99 8.02
N ASP A 294 -26.85 -6.15 8.60
CA ASP A 294 -27.64 -7.37 8.47
C ASP A 294 -28.90 -7.35 9.35
N LYS A 295 -28.82 -6.75 10.55
CA LYS A 295 -29.97 -6.66 11.46
C LYS A 295 -31.06 -5.69 10.99
N GLU A 296 -30.71 -4.60 10.32
CA GLU A 296 -31.71 -3.67 9.74
C GLU A 296 -32.49 -4.29 8.57
N ASN A 297 -31.96 -5.33 7.92
CA ASN A 297 -32.61 -6.03 6.80
C ASN A 297 -33.48 -7.22 7.22
N TYR A 298 -33.49 -7.59 8.51
CA TYR A 298 -34.36 -8.66 9.03
C TYR A 298 -35.69 -8.08 9.53
N LYS A 299 -36.72 -8.10 8.69
CA LYS A 299 -38.12 -7.98 9.15
C LYS A 299 -38.66 -9.40 9.38
N PRO A 300 -39.03 -9.79 10.62
CA PRO A 300 -39.75 -11.04 10.83
C PRO A 300 -41.07 -10.99 10.03
N LYS A 301 -41.36 -12.07 9.31
CA LYS A 301 -42.64 -12.27 8.60
C LYS A 301 -43.77 -12.46 9.60
#